data_AF-H6N5J3-F1
#
_entry.id   AF-H6N5J3-F1
#
_cell.length_a   1.000
_cell.length_b   1.000
_cell.length_c   1.000
_cell.angle_alpha   90.00
_cell.angle_beta   90.00
_cell.angle_gamma   90.00
#
_symmetry.space_group_name_H-M   'P 1'
#
loop_
_entity.id
_entity.type
_entity.pdbx_description
1 polymer ?
#
loop_
_entity_poly.entity_id
_entity_poly.type
_entity_poly.pdbx_seq_one_letter_code
_entity_poly.pdbx_strand_id
1 'polypeptide(L)'
;MSKASASQINLSFSVFSKVLKSCFDYALQKNLADEDTCKSAISKLDSLLEDNSFSPNLDSFLKSSGLTLDEIEVLNKFPRECILDAADKLVIKYINESVFRGLYGFRNTLRDLAIEHKNLFQGAPFKDVASLGYRFALYYSSLRELLERVHTARRYVELVNRGSSLDSYLDCSVELQDFLSPRLELFHSMPFSSNHVRWFSGVVLDMVNFGREVISDFQAMEKAGQASLDSSLISMSLDAFNRAYSFLSSNFSLELTGYRDMIIAIESAFDSLEKSLLNIKLNKDAIVSSAGYDRQEERALQINEVFLRVFDVERKREVIGESFFEYPELDNIIFRLAGWMNNVYRGETEEVLLVGFAEGAIVLLGRIIPLLNFPTSLLTIKFSLYKEGFSADTSQVTELEFDENKYDGRRVIIFDDLMESGTTVKEFIKQMYKKVKVKDHKVCTLFTKPVPEREGIESDFVGAWLPYVWVVGYGFDLVYKHRNVDAVASINPKFLKS
;
A
#
# COMPACT_ATOMS: atom_id res chain seq x y z
N MET A 1 -5.92 5.59 -13.66
CA MET A 1 -5.47 7.01 -13.68
C MET A 1 -3.99 7.04 -13.98
N SER A 2 -3.49 7.88 -14.89
CA SER A 2 -2.04 8.05 -15.08
C SER A 2 -1.47 8.61 -13.77
N LYS A 3 -0.67 7.83 -13.05
CA LYS A 3 -0.09 8.27 -11.78
C LYS A 3 0.94 9.36 -12.06
N ALA A 4 0.91 10.43 -11.26
CA ALA A 4 1.88 11.51 -11.34
C ALA A 4 3.29 10.95 -11.04
N SER A 5 4.29 11.34 -11.84
CA SER A 5 5.70 10.98 -11.56
C SER A 5 6.11 11.54 -10.20
N ALA A 6 7.07 10.90 -9.51
CA ALA A 6 7.63 11.43 -8.26
C ALA A 6 8.13 12.88 -8.39
N SER A 7 8.58 13.27 -9.59
CA SER A 7 8.98 14.65 -9.90
C SER A 7 7.85 15.68 -9.77
N GLN A 8 6.59 15.26 -9.91
CA GLN A 8 5.41 16.12 -9.83
C GLN A 8 4.81 16.16 -8.41
N ILE A 9 5.23 15.26 -7.51
CA ILE A 9 4.73 15.15 -6.15
C ILE A 9 5.57 16.03 -5.23
N ASN A 10 4.92 16.97 -4.54
CA ASN A 10 5.54 17.97 -3.66
C ASN A 10 4.57 18.37 -2.54
N LEU A 11 5.05 19.23 -1.63
CA LEU A 11 4.16 20.03 -0.79
C LEU A 11 3.16 20.79 -1.67
N SER A 12 1.88 20.61 -1.37
CA SER A 12 0.76 21.15 -2.15
C SER A 12 -0.36 21.62 -1.25
N PHE A 13 -1.34 22.30 -1.84
CA PHE A 13 -2.55 22.69 -1.14
C PHE A 13 -3.27 21.47 -0.57
N SER A 14 -3.45 20.40 -1.35
CA SER A 14 -4.03 19.13 -0.90
C SER A 14 -3.32 18.53 0.32
N VAL A 15 -1.98 18.52 0.31
CA VAL A 15 -1.17 17.98 1.42
C VAL A 15 -1.40 18.78 2.70
N PHE A 16 -1.26 20.11 2.65
CA PHE A 16 -1.48 20.95 3.83
C PHE A 16 -2.94 20.89 4.28
N SER A 17 -3.90 20.91 3.36
CA SER A 17 -5.32 20.80 3.68
C SER A 17 -5.64 19.53 4.44
N LYS A 18 -5.10 18.37 4.03
CA LYS A 18 -5.32 17.09 4.72
C LYS A 18 -4.74 17.10 6.15
N VAL A 19 -3.55 17.66 6.33
CA VAL A 19 -2.89 17.77 7.64
C VAL A 19 -3.66 18.73 8.56
N LEU A 20 -3.93 19.95 8.10
CA LEU A 20 -4.57 20.98 8.91
C LEU A 20 -6.02 20.63 9.23
N LYS A 21 -6.75 20.01 8.29
CA LYS A 21 -8.09 19.47 8.55
C LYS A 21 -8.04 18.47 9.70
N SER A 22 -7.05 17.58 9.71
CA SER A 22 -6.86 16.61 10.80
C SER A 22 -6.56 17.30 12.14
N CYS A 23 -5.85 18.43 12.15
CA CYS A 23 -5.64 19.24 13.36
C CYS A 23 -6.95 19.90 13.84
N PHE A 24 -7.80 20.40 12.95
CA PHE A 24 -9.12 20.93 13.33
C PHE A 24 -10.06 19.82 13.83
N ASP A 25 -10.06 18.65 13.21
CA ASP A 25 -10.79 17.48 13.70
C ASP A 25 -10.34 17.12 15.14
N TYR A 26 -9.04 17.23 15.43
CA TYR A 26 -8.50 17.03 16.78
C TYR A 26 -8.96 18.11 17.76
N ALA A 27 -8.86 19.38 17.34
CA ALA A 27 -9.28 20.52 18.16
C ALA A 27 -10.75 20.41 18.54
N LEU A 28 -11.60 20.02 17.59
CA LEU A 28 -13.02 19.78 17.80
C LEU A 28 -13.25 18.62 18.78
N GLN A 29 -12.63 17.46 18.55
CA GLN A 29 -12.81 16.29 19.43
C GLN A 29 -12.31 16.53 20.87
N LYS A 30 -11.30 17.39 21.04
CA LYS A 30 -10.71 17.72 22.34
C LYS A 30 -11.25 19.01 22.97
N ASN A 31 -12.25 19.65 22.34
CA ASN A 31 -12.82 20.93 22.78
C ASN A 31 -11.74 22.02 23.00
N LEU A 32 -10.73 22.07 22.11
CA LEU A 32 -9.63 23.05 22.18
C LEU A 32 -9.98 24.37 21.49
N ALA A 33 -11.06 24.42 20.73
CA ALA A 33 -11.56 25.58 20.01
C ALA A 33 -13.09 25.47 19.87
N ASP A 34 -13.74 26.57 19.46
CA ASP A 34 -15.17 26.56 19.24
C ASP A 34 -15.55 25.74 18.00
N GLU A 35 -16.74 25.14 18.06
CA GLU A 35 -17.23 24.20 17.06
C GLU A 35 -17.45 24.85 15.69
N ASP A 36 -17.96 26.09 15.67
CA ASP A 36 -18.27 26.82 14.44
C ASP A 36 -16.99 27.20 13.67
N THR A 37 -15.95 27.68 14.37
CA THR A 37 -14.63 27.96 13.81
C THR A 37 -13.99 26.69 13.24
N CYS A 38 -14.04 25.58 13.97
CA CYS A 38 -13.49 24.32 13.47
C CYS A 38 -14.22 23.84 12.21
N LYS A 39 -15.56 23.85 12.22
CA LYS A 39 -16.38 23.43 11.08
C LYS A 39 -16.19 24.33 9.86
N SER A 40 -16.12 25.65 10.07
CA SER A 40 -15.81 26.63 9.02
C SER A 40 -14.46 26.33 8.37
N ALA A 41 -13.41 26.15 9.18
CA ALA A 41 -12.08 25.85 8.69
C ALA A 41 -12.02 24.52 7.91
N ILE A 42 -12.64 23.46 8.46
CA ILE A 42 -12.71 22.15 7.81
C ILE A 42 -13.37 22.26 6.44
N SER A 43 -14.51 22.97 6.33
CA SER A 43 -15.20 23.15 5.06
C SER A 43 -14.35 23.88 4.00
N LYS A 44 -13.55 24.87 4.41
CA LYS A 44 -12.62 25.56 3.49
C LYS A 44 -11.51 24.63 3.02
N LEU A 45 -10.91 23.88 3.94
CA LEU A 45 -9.84 22.94 3.62
C LEU A 45 -10.32 21.77 2.77
N ASP A 46 -11.56 21.29 2.98
CA ASP A 46 -12.20 20.27 2.14
C ASP A 46 -12.27 20.71 0.67
N SER A 47 -12.58 21.98 0.41
CA SER A 47 -12.61 22.52 -0.96
C SER A 47 -11.25 22.54 -1.65
N LEU A 48 -10.16 22.42 -0.89
CA LEU A 48 -8.77 22.43 -1.35
C LEU A 48 -8.14 21.02 -1.37
N LEU A 49 -8.86 19.96 -1.01
CA LEU A 49 -8.33 18.60 -0.95
C LEU A 49 -7.94 18.04 -2.32
N GLU A 50 -8.57 18.52 -3.39
CA GLU A 50 -8.23 18.15 -4.77
C GLU A 50 -7.25 19.13 -5.45
N ASP A 51 -6.90 20.24 -4.78
CA ASP A 51 -5.99 21.25 -5.31
C ASP A 51 -4.52 20.81 -5.13
N ASN A 52 -3.91 20.35 -6.22
CA ASN A 52 -2.51 19.91 -6.23
C ASN A 52 -1.52 21.04 -6.54
N SER A 53 -1.95 22.31 -6.47
CA SER A 53 -1.07 23.47 -6.64
C SER A 53 0.08 23.43 -5.64
N PHE A 54 1.29 23.69 -6.13
CA PHE A 54 2.50 23.70 -5.30
C PHE A 54 2.43 24.78 -4.23
N SER A 55 2.76 24.43 -2.99
CA SER A 55 2.95 25.39 -1.90
C SER A 55 4.33 25.16 -1.27
N PRO A 56 5.25 26.14 -1.32
CA PRO A 56 6.63 25.93 -0.89
C PRO A 56 6.78 25.77 0.63
N ASN A 57 5.82 26.25 1.42
CA ASN A 57 5.85 26.16 2.88
C ASN A 57 4.45 26.45 3.48
N LEU A 58 4.32 26.22 4.78
CA LEU A 58 3.07 26.44 5.52
C LEU A 58 2.59 27.90 5.48
N ASP A 59 3.48 28.89 5.56
CA ASP A 59 3.06 30.31 5.58
C ASP A 59 2.49 30.76 4.24
N SER A 60 3.08 30.30 3.14
CA SER A 60 2.55 30.51 1.79
C SER A 60 1.17 29.86 1.64
N PHE A 61 0.97 28.65 2.16
CA PHE A 61 -0.33 28.00 2.16
C PHE A 61 -1.36 28.80 2.98
N LEU A 62 -1.05 29.14 4.23
CA LEU A 62 -1.99 29.83 5.13
C LEU A 62 -2.48 31.15 4.54
N LYS A 63 -1.58 31.93 3.91
CA LYS A 63 -1.93 33.20 3.23
C LYS A 63 -2.93 33.04 2.09
N SER A 64 -2.96 31.88 1.44
CA SER A 64 -3.78 31.60 0.26
C SER A 64 -4.93 30.62 0.51
N SER A 65 -4.99 30.02 1.71
CA SER A 65 -5.98 29.01 2.10
C SER A 65 -7.40 29.56 2.31
N GLY A 66 -7.56 30.88 2.50
CA GLY A 66 -8.83 31.49 2.87
C GLY A 66 -9.22 31.32 4.34
N LEU A 67 -8.32 30.79 5.18
CA LEU A 67 -8.51 30.72 6.63
C LEU A 67 -8.51 32.12 7.27
N THR A 68 -9.36 32.33 8.28
CA THR A 68 -9.41 33.57 9.06
C THR A 68 -8.30 33.61 10.11
N LEU A 69 -8.10 34.78 10.74
CA LEU A 69 -7.14 34.91 11.85
C LEU A 69 -7.50 34.01 13.03
N ASP A 70 -8.79 33.92 13.39
CA ASP A 70 -9.27 33.07 14.48
C ASP A 70 -9.02 31.57 14.18
N GLU A 71 -9.25 31.14 12.94
CA GLU A 71 -8.96 29.77 12.49
C GLU A 71 -7.44 29.49 12.55
N ILE A 72 -6.60 30.45 12.18
CA ILE A 72 -5.14 30.33 12.28
C ILE A 72 -4.68 30.31 13.75
N GLU A 73 -5.34 31.05 14.64
CA GLU A 73 -5.05 31.01 16.08
C GLU A 73 -5.30 29.64 16.69
N VAL A 74 -6.33 28.91 16.21
CA VAL A 74 -6.53 27.49 16.58
C VAL A 74 -5.33 26.66 16.15
N LEU A 75 -4.81 26.84 14.94
CA LEU A 75 -3.64 26.10 14.44
C LEU A 75 -2.37 26.41 15.22
N ASN A 76 -2.21 27.64 15.74
CA ASN A 76 -1.07 28.03 16.57
C ASN A 76 -1.03 27.33 17.94
N LYS A 77 -2.11 26.67 18.36
CA LYS A 77 -2.13 25.79 19.54
C LYS A 77 -1.37 24.48 19.30
N PHE A 78 -1.07 24.17 18.05
CA PHE A 78 -0.34 22.97 17.66
C PHE A 78 1.14 23.28 17.41
N PRO A 79 2.05 22.38 17.79
CA PRO A 79 3.47 22.49 17.48
C PRO A 79 3.68 22.52 15.97
N ARG A 80 4.24 23.63 15.46
CA ARG A 80 4.44 23.85 14.03
C ARG A 80 5.29 22.75 13.38
N GLU A 81 6.32 22.27 14.07
CA GLU A 81 7.17 21.18 13.60
C GLU A 81 6.38 19.87 13.38
N CYS A 82 5.33 19.62 14.17
CA CYS A 82 4.51 18.41 14.00
C CYS A 82 3.65 18.48 12.73
N ILE A 83 3.13 19.67 12.40
CA ILE A 83 2.39 19.92 11.15
C ILE A 83 3.32 19.72 9.95
N LEU A 84 4.53 20.29 10.01
CA LEU A 84 5.50 20.20 8.92
C LEU A 84 5.99 18.76 8.72
N ASP A 85 6.34 18.05 9.80
CA ASP A 85 6.74 16.64 9.71
C ASP A 85 5.61 15.77 9.13
N ALA A 86 4.36 15.93 9.61
CA ALA A 86 3.22 15.20 9.06
C ALA A 86 3.01 15.46 7.56
N ALA A 87 3.19 16.70 7.11
CA ALA A 87 3.13 17.06 5.69
C ALA A 87 4.25 16.39 4.88
N ASP A 88 5.49 16.44 5.37
CA ASP A 88 6.64 15.79 4.72
C ASP A 88 6.45 14.28 4.60
N LYS A 89 6.00 13.61 5.67
CA LYS A 89 5.73 12.17 5.69
C LYS A 89 4.60 11.79 4.74
N LEU A 90 3.58 12.64 4.62
CA LEU A 90 2.50 12.44 3.66
C LEU A 90 3.00 12.56 2.21
N VAL A 91 3.89 13.51 1.92
CA VAL A 91 4.54 13.61 0.60
C VAL A 91 5.42 12.38 0.32
N ILE A 92 6.20 11.93 1.31
CA ILE A 92 7.02 10.70 1.21
C ILE A 92 6.14 9.49 0.88
N LYS A 93 5.00 9.33 1.57
CA LYS A 93 4.01 8.28 1.27
C LYS A 93 3.55 8.34 -0.18
N TYR A 94 3.13 9.52 -0.67
CA TYR A 94 2.65 9.67 -2.04
C TYR A 94 3.74 9.38 -3.09
N ILE A 95 4.98 9.81 -2.83
CA ILE A 95 6.15 9.48 -3.67
C ILE A 95 6.35 7.96 -3.74
N ASN A 96 6.36 7.28 -2.59
CA ASN A 96 6.55 5.83 -2.50
C ASN A 96 5.42 5.06 -3.19
N GLU A 97 4.17 5.48 -3.01
CA GLU A 97 3.00 4.90 -3.67
C GLU A 97 3.01 5.07 -5.19
N SER A 98 3.62 6.14 -5.69
CA SER A 98 3.79 6.33 -7.12
C SER A 98 4.90 5.44 -7.66
N VAL A 99 6.12 5.55 -7.13
CA VAL A 99 7.30 4.90 -7.69
C VAL A 99 7.26 3.39 -7.50
N PHE A 100 7.08 2.88 -6.28
CA PHE A 100 7.13 1.44 -6.06
C PHE A 100 5.97 0.71 -6.73
N ARG A 101 4.81 1.36 -6.88
CA ARG A 101 3.72 0.79 -7.68
C ARG A 101 4.03 0.83 -9.17
N GLY A 102 4.71 1.87 -9.66
CA GLY A 102 5.22 1.94 -11.04
C GLY A 102 6.15 0.76 -11.38
N LEU A 103 6.97 0.31 -10.42
CA LEU A 103 7.89 -0.82 -10.60
C LEU A 103 7.19 -2.18 -10.76
N TYR A 104 5.91 -2.32 -10.41
CA TYR A 104 5.14 -3.51 -10.82
C TYR A 104 4.97 -3.59 -12.34
N GLY A 105 4.96 -2.45 -13.05
CA GLY A 105 5.03 -2.40 -14.51
C GLY A 105 6.32 -3.03 -15.02
N PHE A 106 7.47 -2.56 -14.52
CA PHE A 106 8.77 -3.14 -14.86
C PHE A 106 8.87 -4.64 -14.53
N ARG A 107 8.37 -5.06 -13.36
CA ARG A 107 8.23 -6.48 -13.00
C ARG A 107 7.44 -7.26 -14.06
N ASN A 108 6.31 -6.74 -14.51
CA ASN A 108 5.50 -7.39 -15.53
C ASN A 108 6.22 -7.45 -16.90
N THR A 109 6.97 -6.41 -17.25
CA THR A 109 7.84 -6.42 -18.45
C THR A 109 8.88 -7.54 -18.37
N LEU A 110 9.52 -7.75 -17.21
CA LEU A 110 10.45 -8.88 -17.01
C LEU A 110 9.75 -10.24 -17.15
N ARG A 111 8.52 -10.39 -16.63
CA ARG A 111 7.71 -11.60 -16.81
C ARG A 111 7.44 -11.87 -18.30
N ASP A 112 7.03 -10.84 -19.03
CA ASP A 112 6.65 -10.99 -20.43
C ASP A 112 7.87 -11.36 -21.30
N LEU A 113 9.01 -10.71 -21.07
CA LEU A 113 10.30 -11.06 -21.69
C LEU A 113 10.76 -12.48 -21.32
N ALA A 114 10.50 -12.91 -20.08
CA ALA A 114 10.81 -14.28 -19.65
C ALA A 114 10.02 -15.31 -20.45
N ILE A 115 8.71 -15.08 -20.60
CA ILE A 115 7.81 -15.96 -21.36
C ILE A 115 8.19 -15.97 -22.83
N GLU A 116 8.43 -14.80 -23.43
CA GLU A 116 8.80 -14.66 -24.85
C GLU A 116 10.09 -15.42 -25.17
N HIS A 117 11.09 -15.33 -24.30
CA HIS A 117 12.42 -15.91 -24.54
C HIS A 117 12.67 -17.23 -23.81
N LYS A 118 11.59 -17.89 -23.35
CA LYS A 118 11.64 -19.12 -22.56
C LYS A 118 12.54 -20.21 -23.14
N ASN A 119 12.56 -20.37 -24.46
CA ASN A 119 13.30 -21.45 -25.14
C ASN A 119 14.59 -20.97 -25.85
N LEU A 120 15.02 -19.74 -25.60
CA LEU A 120 16.23 -19.19 -26.23
C LEU A 120 17.47 -19.49 -25.37
N PHE A 121 18.10 -20.65 -25.57
CA PHE A 121 19.25 -21.12 -24.78
C PHE A 121 20.52 -20.30 -25.02
N GLN A 122 21.21 -19.98 -23.92
CA GLN A 122 22.38 -19.12 -23.85
C GLN A 122 23.42 -19.71 -22.89
N GLY A 123 24.68 -19.79 -23.31
CA GLY A 123 25.83 -20.11 -22.46
C GLY A 123 26.62 -18.86 -22.10
N ALA A 124 27.81 -18.73 -22.66
CA ALA A 124 28.64 -17.52 -22.53
C ALA A 124 27.83 -16.25 -22.90
N PRO A 125 28.06 -15.08 -22.27
CA PRO A 125 29.15 -14.76 -21.32
C PRO A 125 28.94 -15.30 -19.90
N PHE A 126 27.82 -15.98 -19.65
CA PHE A 126 27.48 -16.48 -18.32
C PHE A 126 28.12 -17.85 -18.06
N LYS A 127 28.33 -18.16 -16.78
CA LYS A 127 28.97 -19.40 -16.35
C LYS A 127 28.15 -20.65 -16.68
N ASP A 128 26.83 -20.57 -16.53
CA ASP A 128 25.90 -21.68 -16.70
C ASP A 128 25.00 -21.50 -17.93
N VAL A 129 24.75 -22.60 -18.65
CA VAL A 129 23.85 -22.63 -19.81
C VAL A 129 22.39 -22.54 -19.35
N ALA A 130 21.68 -21.48 -19.72
CA ALA A 130 20.28 -21.28 -19.35
C ALA A 130 19.54 -20.64 -20.52
N SER A 131 18.21 -20.67 -20.55
CA SER A 131 17.54 -19.78 -21.51
C SER A 131 17.61 -18.33 -21.06
N LEU A 132 17.64 -17.42 -22.02
CA LEU A 132 17.49 -16.00 -21.78
C LEU A 132 16.18 -15.72 -21.01
N GLY A 133 15.10 -16.42 -21.36
CA GLY A 133 13.85 -16.34 -20.62
C GLY A 133 14.00 -16.72 -19.15
N TYR A 134 14.80 -17.75 -18.83
CA TYR A 134 15.04 -18.12 -17.43
C TYR A 134 15.79 -17.02 -16.66
N ARG A 135 16.71 -16.29 -17.31
CA ARG A 135 17.37 -15.13 -16.67
C ARG A 135 16.37 -14.02 -16.36
N PHE A 136 15.48 -13.69 -17.30
CA PHE A 136 14.39 -12.76 -17.05
C PHE A 136 13.45 -13.25 -15.94
N ALA A 137 13.18 -14.55 -15.85
CA ALA A 137 12.39 -15.13 -14.77
C ALA A 137 13.06 -14.96 -13.39
N LEU A 138 14.40 -15.09 -13.33
CA LEU A 138 15.16 -14.79 -12.12
C LEU A 138 15.08 -13.30 -11.76
N TYR A 139 15.24 -12.39 -12.72
CA TYR A 139 15.08 -10.96 -12.46
C TYR A 139 13.67 -10.60 -11.98
N TYR A 140 12.63 -11.19 -12.58
CA TYR A 140 11.25 -11.06 -12.13
C TYR A 140 11.10 -11.51 -10.67
N SER A 141 11.65 -12.68 -10.32
CA SER A 141 11.58 -13.23 -8.97
C SER A 141 12.28 -12.31 -7.95
N SER A 142 13.50 -11.86 -8.26
CA SER A 142 14.28 -10.97 -7.40
C SER A 142 13.59 -9.62 -7.20
N LEU A 143 13.09 -9.01 -8.28
CA LEU A 143 12.39 -7.73 -8.18
C LEU A 143 11.09 -7.87 -7.38
N ARG A 144 10.35 -8.96 -7.56
CA ARG A 144 9.14 -9.23 -6.77
C ARG A 144 9.47 -9.28 -5.28
N GLU A 145 10.50 -10.03 -4.86
CA GLU A 145 10.91 -10.09 -3.45
C GLU A 145 11.34 -8.71 -2.92
N LEU A 146 12.10 -7.95 -3.71
CA LEU A 146 12.52 -6.59 -3.34
C LEU A 146 11.33 -5.65 -3.17
N LEU A 147 10.30 -5.75 -4.02
CA LEU A 147 9.07 -4.98 -3.87
C LEU A 147 8.33 -5.37 -2.58
N GLU A 148 8.21 -6.67 -2.26
CA GLU A 148 7.61 -7.12 -1.00
C GLU A 148 8.37 -6.56 0.23
N ARG A 149 9.70 -6.60 0.19
CA ARG A 149 10.59 -6.06 1.24
C ARG A 149 10.47 -4.55 1.38
N VAL A 150 10.46 -3.80 0.27
CA VAL A 150 10.41 -2.32 0.34
C VAL A 150 9.06 -1.86 0.86
N HIS A 151 7.97 -2.51 0.47
CA HIS A 151 6.65 -2.22 1.01
C HIS A 151 6.60 -2.43 2.52
N THR A 152 7.17 -3.52 3.03
CA THR A 152 7.27 -3.73 4.49
C THR A 152 8.11 -2.65 5.16
N ALA A 153 9.24 -2.25 4.56
CA ALA A 153 10.13 -1.24 5.12
C ALA A 153 9.56 0.19 5.10
N ARG A 154 8.58 0.50 4.24
CA ARG A 154 7.88 1.80 4.21
C ARG A 154 7.29 2.21 5.55
N ARG A 155 6.95 1.22 6.40
CA ARG A 155 6.47 1.41 7.78
C ARG A 155 7.36 2.30 8.64
N TYR A 156 8.65 2.39 8.29
CA TYR A 156 9.67 3.13 9.04
C TYR A 156 9.94 4.54 8.53
N VAL A 157 9.35 4.91 7.40
CA VAL A 157 9.55 6.24 6.78
C VAL A 157 8.24 6.99 6.54
N GLU A 158 7.10 6.30 6.61
CA GLU A 158 5.74 6.85 6.43
C GLU A 158 4.97 6.94 7.77
N LEU A 159 5.60 7.45 8.82
CA LEU A 159 5.05 7.47 10.18
C LEU A 159 4.96 8.89 10.74
N VAL A 160 3.95 9.14 11.59
CA VAL A 160 3.75 10.41 12.29
C VAL A 160 4.61 10.40 13.57
N ASN A 161 5.93 10.56 13.43
CA ASN A 161 6.83 10.71 14.57
C ASN A 161 8.16 11.34 14.14
N ARG A 162 8.65 12.28 14.96
CA ARG A 162 10.05 12.67 14.98
C ARG A 162 10.78 11.86 16.04
N GLY A 163 11.67 10.98 15.62
CA GLY A 163 12.84 10.62 16.42
C GLY A 163 12.69 9.57 17.52
N SER A 164 13.85 9.20 18.07
CA SER A 164 14.04 8.16 19.09
C SER A 164 14.38 8.75 20.47
N SER A 165 14.24 10.06 20.66
CA SER A 165 14.57 10.75 21.92
C SER A 165 13.33 11.32 22.58
N LEU A 166 13.37 11.41 23.91
CA LEU A 166 12.30 12.02 24.71
C LEU A 166 12.04 13.48 24.28
N ASP A 167 13.07 14.21 23.88
CA ASP A 167 12.94 15.60 23.40
C ASP A 167 11.99 15.71 22.21
N SER A 168 12.03 14.75 21.29
CA SER A 168 11.14 14.77 20.14
C SER A 168 9.68 14.41 20.46
N TYR A 169 9.44 13.69 21.56
CA TYR A 169 8.08 13.44 22.09
C TYR A 169 7.53 14.62 22.90
N LEU A 170 8.41 15.46 23.46
CA LEU A 170 8.00 16.65 24.22
C LEU A 170 7.39 17.72 23.31
N ASP A 171 7.82 17.78 22.04
CA ASP A 171 7.33 18.77 21.09
C ASP A 171 6.04 18.37 20.39
N CYS A 172 5.75 17.09 20.13
CA CYS A 172 4.45 16.65 19.60
C CYS A 172 3.89 15.48 20.42
N SER A 173 2.75 15.69 21.09
CA SER A 173 2.20 14.67 22.00
C SER A 173 1.88 13.36 21.27
N VAL A 174 2.13 12.23 21.94
CA VAL A 174 1.80 10.89 21.41
C VAL A 174 0.31 10.80 21.06
N GLU A 175 -0.55 11.43 21.86
CA GLU A 175 -1.98 11.48 21.61
C GLU A 175 -2.34 12.17 20.29
N LEU A 176 -1.67 13.28 19.95
CA LEU A 176 -1.86 13.95 18.67
C LEU A 176 -1.32 13.10 17.52
N GLN A 177 -0.15 12.48 17.68
CA GLN A 177 0.43 11.58 16.67
C GLN A 177 -0.51 10.39 16.36
N ASP A 178 -1.05 9.77 17.41
CA ASP A 178 -1.99 8.65 17.32
C ASP A 178 -3.33 9.06 16.70
N PHE A 179 -3.70 10.34 16.82
CA PHE A 179 -4.90 10.88 16.18
C PHE A 179 -4.70 11.18 14.69
N LEU A 180 -3.55 11.77 14.34
CA LEU A 180 -3.24 12.19 12.98
C LEU A 180 -2.93 10.99 12.07
N SER A 181 -2.16 10.02 12.56
CA SER A 181 -1.71 8.86 11.77
C SER A 181 -2.81 8.15 10.98
N PRO A 182 -3.95 7.71 11.56
CA PRO A 182 -5.00 7.05 10.78
C PRO A 182 -5.68 7.97 9.76
N ARG A 183 -5.86 9.26 10.08
CA ARG A 183 -6.49 10.26 9.18
C ARG A 183 -5.61 10.61 7.98
N LEU A 184 -4.30 10.58 8.17
CA LEU A 184 -3.31 10.79 7.13
C LEU A 184 -2.92 9.49 6.42
N GLU A 185 -3.48 8.36 6.85
CA GLU A 185 -3.10 7.01 6.38
C GLU A 185 -1.60 6.71 6.56
N LEU A 186 -0.99 7.31 7.57
CA LEU A 186 0.39 7.08 7.97
C LEU A 186 0.46 6.00 9.05
N PHE A 187 1.63 5.41 9.24
CA PHE A 187 1.85 4.43 10.30
C PHE A 187 1.91 5.10 11.66
N HIS A 188 1.42 4.38 12.67
CA HIS A 188 1.40 4.81 14.06
C HIS A 188 2.81 4.91 14.64
N SER A 189 2.93 5.70 15.70
CA SER A 189 4.19 5.88 16.42
C SER A 189 4.59 4.54 17.09
N MET A 190 5.65 3.92 16.57
CA MET A 190 6.31 2.78 17.19
C MET A 190 7.52 3.27 18.00
N PRO A 191 8.00 2.51 19.01
CA PRO A 191 9.29 2.77 19.63
C PRO A 191 10.39 2.85 18.55
N PHE A 192 10.79 4.07 18.23
CA PHE A 192 11.64 4.35 17.08
C PHE A 192 13.12 4.20 17.45
N SER A 193 13.92 3.78 16.47
CA SER A 193 15.38 3.70 16.59
C SER A 193 15.98 4.01 15.23
N SER A 194 17.20 4.53 15.20
CA SER A 194 17.93 4.82 13.97
C SER A 194 18.15 3.57 13.09
N ASN A 195 17.99 2.36 13.63
CA ASN A 195 18.07 1.11 12.86
C ASN A 195 16.89 0.93 11.90
N HIS A 196 15.72 1.50 12.18
CA HIS A 196 14.54 1.35 11.31
C HIS A 196 14.72 2.09 9.98
N VAL A 197 15.32 3.28 10.02
CA VAL A 197 15.69 4.07 8.84
C VAL A 197 16.73 3.33 7.99
N ARG A 198 17.69 2.65 8.65
CA ARG A 198 18.70 1.80 7.98
C ARG A 198 18.10 0.59 7.28
N TRP A 199 17.01 0.01 7.80
CA TRP A 199 16.34 -1.11 7.13
C TRP A 199 15.72 -0.67 5.81
N PHE A 200 15.04 0.48 5.79
CA PHE A 200 14.51 1.04 4.55
C PHE A 200 15.62 1.35 3.54
N SER A 201 16.66 2.10 3.95
CA SER A 201 17.76 2.43 3.03
C SER A 201 18.52 1.20 2.53
N GLY A 202 18.67 0.16 3.37
CA GLY A 202 19.27 -1.12 2.97
C GLY A 202 18.48 -1.83 1.87
N VAL A 203 17.15 -1.90 2.00
CA VAL A 203 16.30 -2.53 0.97
C VAL A 203 16.32 -1.73 -0.34
N VAL A 204 16.28 -0.39 -0.24
CA VAL A 204 16.38 0.47 -1.43
C VAL A 204 17.75 0.33 -2.10
N LEU A 205 18.82 0.16 -1.32
CA LEU A 205 20.15 -0.10 -1.85
C LEU A 205 20.22 -1.45 -2.59
N ASP A 206 19.59 -2.50 -2.06
CA ASP A 206 19.47 -3.78 -2.76
C ASP A 206 18.75 -3.62 -4.11
N MET A 207 17.71 -2.78 -4.20
CA MET A 207 17.03 -2.46 -5.47
C MET A 207 17.93 -1.74 -6.47
N VAL A 208 18.72 -0.77 -6.00
CA VAL A 208 19.70 -0.07 -6.84
C VAL A 208 20.76 -1.04 -7.36
N ASN A 209 21.26 -1.93 -6.50
CA ASN A 209 22.26 -2.94 -6.90
C ASN A 209 21.67 -3.94 -7.89
N PHE A 210 20.43 -4.39 -7.69
CA PHE A 210 19.72 -5.23 -8.64
C PHE A 210 19.65 -4.59 -10.04
N GLY A 211 19.23 -3.33 -10.13
CA GLY A 211 19.16 -2.63 -11.43
C GLY A 211 20.52 -2.52 -12.12
N ARG A 212 21.59 -2.28 -11.35
CA ARG A 212 22.98 -2.22 -11.87
C ARG A 212 23.48 -3.59 -12.34
N GLU A 213 23.13 -4.66 -11.63
CA GLU A 213 23.46 -6.04 -12.01
C GLU A 213 22.79 -6.41 -13.34
N VAL A 214 21.49 -6.09 -13.49
CA VAL A 214 20.75 -6.29 -14.75
C VAL A 214 21.45 -5.56 -15.91
N ILE A 215 21.82 -4.28 -15.73
CA ILE A 215 22.57 -3.52 -16.75
C ILE A 215 23.90 -4.20 -17.09
N SER A 216 24.66 -4.62 -16.08
CA SER A 216 25.96 -5.28 -16.26
C SER A 216 25.82 -6.56 -17.09
N ASP A 217 24.80 -7.37 -16.83
CA ASP A 217 24.53 -8.60 -17.57
C ASP A 217 24.22 -8.33 -19.05
N PHE A 218 23.40 -7.31 -19.34
CA PHE A 218 23.11 -6.93 -20.72
C PHE A 218 24.32 -6.35 -21.45
N GLN A 219 25.15 -5.54 -20.76
CA GLN A 219 26.40 -5.06 -21.34
C GLN A 219 27.38 -6.21 -21.63
N ALA A 220 27.38 -7.27 -20.81
CA ALA A 220 28.15 -8.48 -21.10
C ALA A 220 27.63 -9.20 -22.36
N MET A 221 26.29 -9.27 -22.54
CA MET A 221 25.69 -9.81 -23.76
C MET A 221 26.07 -9.00 -25.01
N GLU A 222 26.09 -7.67 -24.92
CA GLU A 222 26.51 -6.80 -26.03
C GLU A 222 27.97 -7.05 -26.39
N LYS A 223 28.87 -7.14 -25.40
CA LYS A 223 30.28 -7.50 -25.62
C LYS A 223 30.47 -8.88 -26.25
N ALA A 224 29.58 -9.82 -25.95
CA ALA A 224 29.55 -11.15 -26.55
C ALA A 224 28.91 -11.19 -27.96
N GLY A 225 28.46 -10.05 -28.50
CA GLY A 225 27.78 -9.98 -29.79
C GLY A 225 26.37 -10.58 -29.81
N GLN A 226 25.78 -10.79 -28.62
CA GLN A 226 24.48 -11.43 -28.44
C GLN A 226 23.31 -10.44 -28.42
N ALA A 227 23.59 -9.18 -28.11
CA ALA A 227 22.61 -8.12 -28.08
C ALA A 227 23.22 -6.82 -28.61
N SER A 228 22.36 -5.89 -29.04
CA SER A 228 22.71 -4.50 -29.23
C SER A 228 21.78 -3.66 -28.37
N LEU A 229 22.38 -2.85 -27.50
CA LEU A 229 21.69 -2.01 -26.53
C LEU A 229 21.62 -0.57 -27.03
N ASP A 230 20.60 0.16 -26.58
CA ASP A 230 20.61 1.62 -26.69
C ASP A 230 21.59 2.19 -25.66
N SER A 231 22.78 2.56 -26.13
CA SER A 231 23.85 3.08 -25.27
C SER A 231 23.43 4.36 -24.52
N SER A 232 22.53 5.17 -25.08
CA SER A 232 22.02 6.38 -24.43
C SER A 232 21.13 6.00 -23.23
N LEU A 233 20.17 5.08 -23.44
CA LEU A 233 19.28 4.63 -22.36
C LEU A 233 20.04 3.91 -21.25
N ILE A 234 21.03 3.09 -21.60
CA ILE A 234 21.89 2.40 -20.62
C ILE A 234 22.70 3.42 -19.80
N SER A 235 23.32 4.42 -20.44
CA SER A 235 24.06 5.47 -19.73
C SER A 235 23.15 6.25 -18.78
N MET A 236 21.98 6.68 -19.28
CA MET A 236 20.98 7.41 -18.47
C MET A 236 20.54 6.59 -17.24
N SER A 237 20.27 5.30 -17.44
CA SER A 237 19.88 4.39 -16.35
C SER A 237 20.99 4.21 -15.33
N LEU A 238 22.22 3.94 -15.78
CA LEU A 238 23.37 3.75 -14.90
C LEU A 238 23.73 5.02 -14.11
N ASP A 239 23.70 6.18 -14.75
CA ASP A 239 23.93 7.47 -14.09
C ASP A 239 22.87 7.74 -13.02
N ALA A 240 21.61 7.39 -13.29
CA ALA A 240 20.53 7.53 -12.34
C ALA A 240 20.67 6.57 -11.14
N PHE A 241 21.06 5.30 -11.37
CA PHE A 241 21.38 4.38 -10.27
C PHE A 241 22.58 4.85 -9.44
N ASN A 242 23.61 5.41 -10.06
CA ASN A 242 24.78 5.96 -9.33
C ASN A 242 24.39 7.17 -8.46
N ARG A 243 23.48 8.04 -8.92
CA ARG A 243 22.92 9.13 -8.10
C ARG A 243 22.12 8.58 -6.92
N ALA A 244 21.24 7.61 -7.16
CA ALA A 244 20.47 6.96 -6.09
C ALA A 244 21.41 6.32 -5.04
N TYR A 245 22.45 5.63 -5.50
CA TYR A 245 23.47 5.03 -4.64
C TYR A 245 24.19 6.07 -3.76
N SER A 246 24.52 7.25 -4.31
CA SER A 246 25.21 8.29 -3.51
C SER A 246 24.38 8.73 -2.30
N PHE A 247 23.06 8.89 -2.45
CA PHE A 247 22.17 9.25 -1.33
C PHE A 247 22.13 8.17 -0.24
N LEU A 248 22.24 6.90 -0.62
CA LEU A 248 22.14 5.77 0.30
C LEU A 248 23.45 5.50 1.05
N SER A 249 24.59 5.79 0.42
CA SER A 249 25.93 5.47 0.94
C SER A 249 26.50 6.49 1.94
N SER A 250 25.99 7.74 1.98
CA SER A 250 26.64 8.86 2.68
C SER A 250 25.89 9.44 3.89
N ASN A 251 25.17 8.62 4.66
CA ASN A 251 24.20 8.99 5.72
C ASN A 251 22.84 9.43 5.16
N PHE A 252 22.06 8.43 4.69
CA PHE A 252 20.66 8.60 4.34
C PHE A 252 19.90 9.38 5.44
N SER A 253 19.27 10.50 5.05
CA SER A 253 18.39 11.30 5.89
C SER A 253 16.96 11.24 5.37
N LEU A 254 15.99 11.43 6.25
CA LEU A 254 14.57 11.55 5.89
C LEU A 254 14.15 13.01 5.63
N GLU A 255 15.10 13.86 5.27
CA GLU A 255 14.80 15.21 4.81
C GLU A 255 14.11 15.12 3.44
N LEU A 256 12.97 15.79 3.30
CA LEU A 256 12.08 15.63 2.14
C LEU A 256 12.80 15.82 0.80
N THR A 257 13.63 16.86 0.69
CA THR A 257 14.36 17.19 -0.55
C THR A 257 15.28 16.04 -0.98
N GLY A 258 16.17 15.60 -0.07
CA GLY A 258 17.11 14.51 -0.36
C GLY A 258 16.41 13.18 -0.61
N TYR A 259 15.34 12.89 0.13
CA TYR A 259 14.52 11.70 -0.08
C TYR A 259 13.88 11.70 -1.46
N ARG A 260 13.28 12.83 -1.87
CA ARG A 260 12.62 12.98 -3.17
C ARG A 260 13.61 12.83 -4.31
N ASP A 261 14.78 13.48 -4.24
CA ASP A 261 15.81 13.39 -5.27
C ASP A 261 16.32 11.93 -5.44
N MET A 262 16.48 11.21 -4.32
CA MET A 262 16.85 9.80 -4.33
C MET A 262 15.79 8.95 -5.05
N ILE A 263 14.50 9.10 -4.70
CA ILE A 263 13.42 8.29 -5.29
C ILE A 263 13.19 8.65 -6.76
N ILE A 264 13.31 9.93 -7.15
CA ILE A 264 13.25 10.34 -8.57
C ILE A 264 14.39 9.71 -9.37
N ALA A 265 15.59 9.63 -8.79
CA ALA A 265 16.72 8.95 -9.44
C ALA A 265 16.41 7.45 -9.64
N ILE A 266 15.78 6.79 -8.67
CA ILE A 266 15.35 5.39 -8.79
C ILE A 266 14.27 5.22 -9.87
N GLU A 267 13.22 6.05 -9.86
CA GLU A 267 12.16 6.04 -10.88
C GLU A 267 12.75 6.19 -12.29
N SER A 268 13.61 7.19 -12.48
CA SER A 268 14.27 7.47 -13.77
C SER A 268 15.19 6.32 -14.22
N ALA A 269 15.88 5.68 -13.26
CA ALA A 269 16.79 4.58 -13.54
C ALA A 269 16.05 3.36 -14.08
N PHE A 270 14.96 2.96 -13.41
CA PHE A 270 14.15 1.82 -13.82
C PHE A 270 13.36 2.10 -15.10
N ASP A 271 12.81 3.31 -15.29
CA ASP A 271 12.13 3.69 -16.54
C ASP A 271 13.09 3.63 -17.75
N SER A 272 14.30 4.14 -17.60
CA SER A 272 15.32 4.07 -18.66
C SER A 272 15.78 2.63 -18.92
N LEU A 273 15.91 1.82 -17.86
CA LEU A 273 16.24 0.40 -17.98
C LEU A 273 15.14 -0.36 -18.74
N GLU A 274 13.88 -0.20 -18.33
CA GLU A 274 12.72 -0.81 -18.98
C GLU A 274 12.67 -0.50 -20.47
N LYS A 275 12.80 0.78 -20.83
CA LYS A 275 12.86 1.22 -22.24
C LYS A 275 14.02 0.59 -23.00
N SER A 276 15.18 0.41 -22.36
CA SER A 276 16.33 -0.25 -22.98
C SER A 276 16.04 -1.73 -23.24
N LEU A 277 15.44 -2.43 -22.27
CA LEU A 277 15.08 -3.85 -22.40
C LEU A 277 14.01 -4.08 -23.48
N LEU A 278 13.01 -3.21 -23.57
CA LEU A 278 11.97 -3.32 -24.60
C LEU A 278 12.50 -3.05 -26.02
N ASN A 279 13.58 -2.28 -26.15
CA ASN A 279 14.20 -1.94 -27.44
C ASN A 279 15.43 -2.81 -27.77
N ILE A 280 15.74 -3.82 -26.95
CA ILE A 280 16.93 -4.65 -27.13
C ILE A 280 16.87 -5.42 -28.46
N LYS A 281 17.95 -5.36 -29.24
CA LYS A 281 18.08 -6.15 -30.47
C LYS A 281 18.89 -7.41 -30.19
N LEU A 282 18.23 -8.56 -30.18
CA LEU A 282 18.87 -9.84 -29.89
C LEU A 282 19.41 -10.52 -31.15
N ASN A 283 20.65 -10.97 -31.09
CA ASN A 283 21.25 -11.87 -32.08
C ASN A 283 21.03 -13.32 -31.63
N LYS A 284 19.90 -13.91 -32.06
CA LYS A 284 19.48 -15.26 -31.64
C LYS A 284 20.51 -16.33 -32.02
N ASP A 285 21.19 -16.19 -33.15
CA ASP A 285 22.21 -17.16 -33.60
C ASP A 285 23.45 -17.14 -32.70
N ALA A 286 23.93 -15.95 -32.33
CA ALA A 286 25.02 -15.80 -31.37
C ALA A 286 24.65 -16.31 -29.96
N ILE A 287 23.39 -16.16 -29.56
CA ILE A 287 22.88 -16.68 -28.29
C ILE A 287 22.86 -18.21 -28.30
N VAL A 288 22.22 -18.84 -29.29
CA VAL A 288 22.08 -20.31 -29.35
C VAL A 288 23.43 -21.00 -29.53
N SER A 289 24.32 -20.43 -30.36
CA SER A 289 25.67 -20.98 -30.56
C SER A 289 26.51 -20.99 -29.29
N SER A 290 26.28 -20.07 -28.35
CA SER A 290 27.00 -20.02 -27.07
C SER A 290 26.62 -21.14 -26.09
N ALA A 291 25.46 -21.79 -26.28
CA ALA A 291 24.93 -22.77 -25.35
C ALA A 291 25.47 -24.21 -25.55
N GLY A 292 25.98 -24.51 -26.75
CA GLY A 292 26.39 -25.87 -27.15
C GLY A 292 25.19 -26.82 -27.37
N TYR A 293 25.22 -27.61 -28.45
CA TYR A 293 24.07 -28.41 -28.90
C TYR A 293 23.62 -29.49 -27.89
N ASP A 294 24.55 -30.26 -27.32
CA ASP A 294 24.23 -31.44 -26.49
C ASP A 294 23.51 -31.11 -25.17
N ARG A 295 23.53 -29.85 -24.73
CA ARG A 295 22.95 -29.44 -23.44
C ARG A 295 21.58 -28.79 -23.55
N GLN A 296 21.07 -28.56 -24.77
CA GLN A 296 19.82 -27.81 -24.97
C GLN A 296 18.58 -28.67 -24.77
N GLU A 297 18.54 -29.88 -25.32
CA GLU A 297 17.37 -30.78 -25.21
C GLU A 297 17.11 -31.22 -23.77
N GLU A 298 18.16 -31.60 -23.02
CA GLU A 298 18.05 -31.98 -21.62
C GLU A 298 17.53 -30.82 -20.76
N ARG A 299 18.04 -29.60 -21.00
CA ARG A 299 17.63 -28.40 -20.25
C ARG A 299 16.24 -27.90 -20.65
N ALA A 300 15.77 -28.15 -21.87
CA ALA A 300 14.42 -27.81 -22.31
C ALA A 300 13.33 -28.55 -21.55
N LEU A 301 13.59 -29.77 -21.08
CA LEU A 301 12.65 -30.49 -20.22
C LEU A 301 12.56 -29.84 -18.83
N GLN A 302 13.71 -29.47 -18.25
CA GLN A 302 13.79 -28.86 -16.91
C GLN A 302 13.19 -27.44 -16.87
N ILE A 303 13.31 -26.68 -17.97
CA ILE A 303 12.90 -25.27 -17.98
C ILE A 303 11.39 -25.09 -17.80
N ASN A 304 10.60 -26.06 -18.27
CA ASN A 304 9.15 -26.03 -18.09
C ASN A 304 8.78 -26.11 -16.61
N GLU A 305 9.38 -27.02 -15.85
CA GLU A 305 9.10 -27.17 -14.42
C GLU A 305 9.50 -25.93 -13.64
N VAL A 306 10.65 -25.32 -13.97
CA VAL A 306 11.13 -24.13 -13.27
C VAL A 306 10.26 -22.92 -13.56
N PHE A 307 9.88 -22.70 -14.82
CA PHE A 307 8.95 -21.61 -15.19
C PHE A 307 7.60 -21.76 -14.49
N LEU A 308 7.08 -22.99 -14.41
CA LEU A 308 5.83 -23.26 -13.70
C LEU A 308 5.91 -22.86 -12.22
N ARG A 309 7.08 -23.00 -11.58
CA ARG A 309 7.29 -22.58 -10.18
C ARG A 309 7.45 -21.07 -10.03
N VAL A 310 8.23 -20.42 -10.90
CA VAL A 310 8.46 -18.97 -10.82
C VAL A 310 7.17 -18.19 -11.07
N PHE A 311 6.39 -18.61 -12.07
CA PHE A 311 5.16 -17.93 -12.47
C PHE A 311 3.88 -18.57 -11.92
N ASP A 312 3.99 -19.47 -10.94
CA ASP A 312 2.83 -20.16 -10.38
C ASP A 312 1.77 -19.17 -9.85
N VAL A 313 2.26 -18.12 -9.18
CA VAL A 313 1.41 -17.06 -8.65
C VAL A 313 0.68 -16.25 -9.72
N GLU A 314 1.19 -16.21 -10.95
CA GLU A 314 0.58 -15.46 -12.05
C GLU A 314 -0.67 -16.17 -12.58
N ARG A 315 -0.74 -17.52 -12.45
CA ARG A 315 -1.90 -18.31 -12.89
C ARG A 315 -3.20 -17.85 -12.23
N LYS A 316 -3.14 -17.59 -10.92
CA LYS A 316 -4.31 -17.05 -10.19
C LYS A 316 -4.62 -15.60 -10.55
N ARG A 317 -3.68 -14.86 -11.14
CA ARG A 317 -3.86 -13.46 -11.57
C ARG A 317 -4.43 -13.31 -12.99
N GLU A 318 -4.69 -14.40 -13.72
CA GLU A 318 -5.30 -14.32 -15.06
C GLU A 318 -6.72 -13.72 -15.05
N VAL A 319 -7.41 -13.82 -13.92
CA VAL A 319 -8.80 -13.37 -13.75
C VAL A 319 -8.95 -11.89 -13.46
N ILE A 320 -7.86 -11.18 -13.18
CA ILE A 320 -7.92 -9.77 -12.77
C ILE A 320 -7.65 -8.80 -13.92
N GLY A 321 -8.27 -7.63 -13.85
CA GLY A 321 -8.04 -6.47 -14.71
C GLY A 321 -7.06 -5.50 -14.05
N GLU A 322 -7.51 -4.27 -13.76
CA GLU A 322 -6.73 -3.28 -13.03
C GLU A 322 -6.53 -3.69 -11.56
N SER A 323 -5.27 -3.78 -11.13
CA SER A 323 -4.88 -3.99 -9.73
C SER A 323 -4.95 -2.67 -8.95
N PHE A 324 -5.72 -2.65 -7.86
CA PHE A 324 -5.84 -1.50 -6.97
C PHE A 324 -4.81 -1.54 -5.85
N PHE A 325 -4.58 -2.72 -5.28
CA PHE A 325 -3.62 -2.96 -4.20
C PHE A 325 -2.96 -4.32 -4.38
N GLU A 326 -1.63 -4.36 -4.33
CA GLU A 326 -0.85 -5.59 -4.28
C GLU A 326 -0.77 -6.13 -2.85
N TYR A 327 -0.52 -7.43 -2.68
CA TYR A 327 -0.42 -8.09 -1.37
C TYR A 327 0.40 -7.30 -0.31
N PRO A 328 1.60 -6.78 -0.61
CA PRO A 328 2.37 -6.02 0.39
C PRO A 328 1.72 -4.69 0.80
N GLU A 329 0.94 -4.08 -0.09
CA GLU A 329 0.17 -2.86 0.22
C GLU A 329 -1.00 -3.19 1.17
N LEU A 330 -1.65 -4.32 0.95
CA LEU A 330 -2.75 -4.82 1.79
C LEU A 330 -2.26 -5.13 3.21
N ASP A 331 -1.08 -5.75 3.32
CA ASP A 331 -0.44 -6.00 4.61
C ASP A 331 -0.13 -4.71 5.37
N ASN A 332 0.29 -3.67 4.66
CA ASN A 332 0.50 -2.36 5.26
C ASN A 332 -0.81 -1.71 5.73
N ILE A 333 -1.89 -1.83 4.95
CA ILE A 333 -3.21 -1.33 5.35
C ILE A 333 -3.67 -2.01 6.64
N ILE A 334 -3.59 -3.35 6.71
CA ILE A 334 -3.96 -4.10 7.91
C ILE A 334 -3.07 -3.73 9.10
N PHE A 335 -1.76 -3.56 8.86
CA PHE A 335 -0.83 -3.16 9.91
C PHE A 335 -1.15 -1.76 10.48
N ARG A 336 -1.57 -0.81 9.63
CA ARG A 336 -2.08 0.49 10.09
C ARG A 336 -3.36 0.31 10.91
N LEU A 337 -4.34 -0.44 10.41
CA LEU A 337 -5.61 -0.69 11.12
C LEU A 337 -5.37 -1.28 12.51
N ALA A 338 -4.49 -2.28 12.63
CA ALA A 338 -4.12 -2.87 13.91
C ALA A 338 -3.48 -1.84 14.85
N GLY A 339 -2.55 -1.02 14.35
CA GLY A 339 -1.95 0.06 15.12
C GLY A 339 -2.99 1.05 15.66
N TRP A 340 -3.99 1.39 14.85
CA TRP A 340 -5.07 2.30 15.26
C TRP A 340 -5.91 1.69 16.39
N MET A 341 -6.32 0.43 16.22
CA MET A 341 -7.03 -0.31 17.26
C MET A 341 -6.22 -0.43 18.55
N ASN A 342 -4.93 -0.76 18.43
CA ASN A 342 -4.04 -0.87 19.58
C ASN A 342 -3.92 0.44 20.36
N ASN A 343 -4.02 1.58 19.70
CA ASN A 343 -4.05 2.88 20.35
C ASN A 343 -5.39 3.15 21.05
N VAL A 344 -6.51 2.85 20.39
CA VAL A 344 -7.86 3.03 20.98
C VAL A 344 -8.07 2.14 22.22
N TYR A 345 -7.60 0.91 22.18
CA TYR A 345 -7.74 -0.08 23.26
C TYR A 345 -6.48 -0.20 24.13
N ARG A 346 -5.60 0.80 24.10
CA ARG A 346 -4.35 0.79 24.86
C ARG A 346 -4.65 0.70 26.37
N GLY A 347 -4.10 -0.32 27.02
CA GLY A 347 -4.30 -0.54 28.45
C GLY A 347 -5.65 -1.18 28.81
N GLU A 348 -6.45 -1.60 27.82
CA GLU A 348 -7.65 -2.39 28.07
C GLU A 348 -7.27 -3.74 28.71
N THR A 349 -8.00 -4.11 29.75
CA THR A 349 -7.78 -5.34 30.52
C THR A 349 -8.94 -6.32 30.38
N GLU A 350 -10.12 -5.81 29.98
CA GLU A 350 -11.29 -6.62 29.68
C GLU A 350 -11.18 -7.19 28.26
N GLU A 351 -11.79 -8.35 28.05
CA GLU A 351 -11.79 -9.00 26.73
C GLU A 351 -12.69 -8.24 25.73
N VAL A 352 -12.11 -7.88 24.59
CA VAL A 352 -12.83 -7.26 23.47
C VAL A 352 -13.32 -8.36 22.52
N LEU A 353 -14.63 -8.42 22.28
CA LEU A 353 -15.23 -9.39 21.38
C LEU A 353 -15.05 -8.93 19.92
N LEU A 354 -14.32 -9.71 19.14
CA LEU A 354 -14.18 -9.53 17.69
C LEU A 354 -15.29 -10.31 16.99
N VAL A 355 -16.17 -9.61 16.30
CA VAL A 355 -17.24 -10.21 15.50
C VAL A 355 -16.92 -10.05 14.02
N GLY A 356 -16.80 -11.14 13.26
CA GLY A 356 -16.63 -11.05 11.81
C GLY A 356 -17.76 -11.71 11.04
N PHE A 357 -18.19 -11.09 9.94
CA PHE A 357 -19.08 -11.74 8.99
C PHE A 357 -18.33 -12.86 8.27
N ALA A 358 -18.83 -14.09 8.44
CA ALA A 358 -18.21 -15.30 7.94
C ALA A 358 -18.04 -15.27 6.42
N GLU A 359 -17.05 -16.02 5.93
CA GLU A 359 -16.62 -16.07 4.52
C GLU A 359 -15.98 -14.78 4.00
N GLY A 360 -16.59 -13.59 4.18
CA GLY A 360 -16.05 -12.29 3.75
C GLY A 360 -14.83 -11.83 4.58
N ALA A 361 -15.03 -11.60 5.88
CA ALA A 361 -14.00 -11.02 6.75
C ALA A 361 -12.89 -12.00 7.18
N ILE A 362 -12.91 -13.26 6.72
CA ILE A 362 -12.00 -14.31 7.21
C ILE A 362 -10.52 -13.99 6.97
N VAL A 363 -10.19 -13.42 5.81
CA VAL A 363 -8.81 -13.05 5.49
C VAL A 363 -8.37 -11.84 6.32
N LEU A 364 -9.23 -10.82 6.46
CA LEU A 364 -8.96 -9.67 7.31
C LEU A 364 -8.72 -10.10 8.76
N LEU A 365 -9.65 -10.87 9.35
CA LEU A 365 -9.56 -11.37 10.71
C LEU A 365 -8.28 -12.17 10.93
N GLY A 366 -8.00 -13.15 10.06
CA GLY A 366 -6.82 -14.01 10.17
C GLY A 366 -5.49 -13.25 10.14
N ARG A 367 -5.45 -12.09 9.48
CA ARG A 367 -4.24 -11.25 9.39
C ARG A 367 -4.15 -10.17 10.46
N ILE A 368 -5.28 -9.65 10.94
CA ILE A 368 -5.28 -8.56 11.91
C ILE A 368 -5.20 -9.05 13.36
N ILE A 369 -5.83 -10.17 13.71
CA ILE A 369 -5.84 -10.70 15.08
C ILE A 369 -4.43 -10.85 15.66
N PRO A 370 -3.43 -11.41 14.94
CA PRO A 370 -2.06 -11.54 15.47
C PRO A 370 -1.36 -10.20 15.75
N LEU A 371 -1.90 -9.09 15.27
CA LEU A 371 -1.34 -7.75 15.45
C LEU A 371 -2.01 -6.96 16.59
N LEU A 372 -3.07 -7.49 17.20
CA LEU A 372 -3.80 -6.83 18.29
C LEU A 372 -3.10 -7.09 19.63
N ASN A 373 -2.92 -6.03 20.42
CA ASN A 373 -2.15 -6.01 21.66
C ASN A 373 -3.03 -5.92 22.93
N PHE A 374 -4.32 -6.24 22.80
CA PHE A 374 -5.30 -6.25 23.90
C PHE A 374 -6.00 -7.62 23.96
N PRO A 375 -6.58 -8.00 25.12
CA PRO A 375 -7.28 -9.28 25.24
C PRO A 375 -8.47 -9.36 24.27
N THR A 376 -8.57 -10.45 23.51
CA THR A 376 -9.62 -10.62 22.49
C THR A 376 -10.24 -12.01 22.54
N SER A 377 -11.52 -12.09 22.19
CA SER A 377 -12.18 -13.33 21.76
C SER A 377 -12.77 -13.17 20.38
N LEU A 378 -12.99 -14.28 19.67
CA LEU A 378 -13.48 -14.28 18.30
C LEU A 378 -14.83 -14.96 18.20
N LEU A 379 -15.75 -14.31 17.49
CA LEU A 379 -17.01 -14.87 17.05
C LEU A 379 -17.20 -14.60 15.55
N THR A 380 -17.38 -15.65 14.77
CA THR A 380 -17.72 -15.53 13.35
C THR A 380 -19.19 -15.83 13.14
N ILE A 381 -19.87 -14.99 12.36
CA ILE A 381 -21.32 -15.08 12.18
C ILE A 381 -21.62 -15.21 10.70
N LYS A 382 -22.40 -16.22 10.32
CA LYS A 382 -22.95 -16.30 8.97
C LYS A 382 -24.22 -15.46 8.92
N PHE A 383 -24.10 -14.26 8.36
CA PHE A 383 -25.22 -13.33 8.21
C PHE A 383 -25.38 -13.02 6.72
N SER A 384 -26.41 -13.58 6.09
CA SER A 384 -26.66 -13.38 4.66
C SER A 384 -27.86 -12.46 4.44
N LEU A 385 -27.64 -11.42 3.63
CA LEU A 385 -28.69 -10.59 3.02
C LEU A 385 -28.78 -10.83 1.50
N TYR A 386 -28.15 -11.91 1.01
CA TYR A 386 -27.97 -12.20 -0.41
C TYR A 386 -28.41 -13.65 -0.67
N LYS A 387 -29.52 -13.90 -1.39
CA LYS A 387 -29.83 -15.23 -1.93
C LYS A 387 -29.43 -15.40 -3.40
N GLU A 388 -29.72 -14.41 -4.26
CA GLU A 388 -29.59 -14.58 -5.73
C GLU A 388 -29.26 -13.24 -6.45
N GLY A 389 -28.47 -12.35 -5.84
CA GLY A 389 -28.15 -11.05 -6.44
C GLY A 389 -26.93 -10.35 -5.81
N PHE A 390 -26.48 -9.28 -6.46
CA PHE A 390 -25.28 -8.50 -6.06
C PHE A 390 -25.57 -7.37 -5.05
N SER A 391 -26.82 -7.20 -4.63
CA SER A 391 -27.26 -6.12 -3.72
C SER A 391 -27.90 -6.68 -2.45
N ALA A 392 -27.60 -6.07 -1.29
CA ALA A 392 -28.18 -6.47 -0.02
C ALA A 392 -29.71 -6.27 -0.02
N ASP A 393 -30.46 -7.29 0.39
CA ASP A 393 -31.93 -7.27 0.49
C ASP A 393 -32.38 -7.43 1.95
N THR A 394 -32.90 -6.35 2.54
CA THR A 394 -33.37 -6.33 3.93
C THR A 394 -34.63 -7.16 4.15
N SER A 395 -35.35 -7.56 3.09
CA SER A 395 -36.48 -8.49 3.22
C SER A 395 -36.04 -9.93 3.50
N GLN A 396 -34.74 -10.22 3.37
CA GLN A 396 -34.15 -11.56 3.52
C GLN A 396 -33.28 -11.69 4.77
N VAL A 397 -33.39 -10.75 5.71
CA VAL A 397 -32.64 -10.75 6.97
C VAL A 397 -32.93 -12.03 7.74
N THR A 398 -31.90 -12.83 7.99
CA THR A 398 -31.99 -13.97 8.90
C THR A 398 -31.95 -13.45 10.34
N GLU A 399 -32.84 -13.93 11.21
CA GLU A 399 -32.77 -13.60 12.63
C GLU A 399 -31.57 -14.30 13.27
N LEU A 400 -30.72 -13.53 13.95
CA LEU A 400 -29.52 -14.02 14.61
C LEU A 400 -29.82 -14.38 16.06
N GLU A 401 -29.25 -15.49 16.52
CA GLU A 401 -29.17 -15.83 17.94
C GLU A 401 -27.95 -15.17 18.57
N PHE A 402 -28.13 -14.62 19.77
CA PHE A 402 -27.05 -13.99 20.54
C PHE A 402 -26.96 -14.69 21.90
N ASP A 403 -25.76 -15.10 22.27
CA ASP A 403 -25.47 -15.70 23.57
C ASP A 403 -25.08 -14.58 24.55
N GLU A 404 -25.96 -14.25 25.49
CA GLU A 404 -25.75 -13.17 26.47
C GLU A 404 -24.38 -13.25 27.15
N ASN A 405 -23.89 -14.46 27.46
CA ASN A 405 -22.59 -14.67 28.13
C ASN A 405 -21.38 -14.19 27.30
N LYS A 406 -21.55 -14.09 25.98
CA LYS A 406 -20.51 -13.63 25.05
C LYS A 406 -20.51 -12.13 24.85
N TYR A 407 -21.64 -11.45 25.01
CA TYR A 407 -21.80 -10.05 24.61
C TYR A 407 -21.98 -9.09 25.79
N ASP A 408 -22.65 -9.53 26.86
CA ASP A 408 -23.06 -8.62 27.93
C ASP A 408 -21.85 -8.00 28.64
N GLY A 409 -21.88 -6.67 28.76
CA GLY A 409 -20.82 -5.86 29.37
C GLY A 409 -19.53 -5.76 28.56
N ARG A 410 -19.44 -6.39 27.38
CA ARG A 410 -18.22 -6.40 26.56
C ARG A 410 -18.20 -5.29 25.53
N ARG A 411 -16.99 -4.88 25.17
CA ARG A 411 -16.75 -4.07 23.96
C ARG A 411 -16.77 -4.98 22.74
N VAL A 412 -17.37 -4.53 21.65
CA VAL A 412 -17.48 -5.31 20.41
C VAL A 412 -16.83 -4.58 19.24
N ILE A 413 -15.93 -5.25 18.51
CA ILE A 413 -15.43 -4.77 17.22
C ILE A 413 -16.02 -5.64 16.12
N ILE A 414 -16.81 -5.03 15.23
CA ILE A 414 -17.45 -5.68 14.09
C ILE A 414 -16.53 -5.52 12.88
N PHE A 415 -16.12 -6.62 12.27
CA PHE A 415 -15.26 -6.67 11.10
C PHE A 415 -16.06 -7.01 9.86
N ASP A 416 -15.92 -6.14 8.86
CA ASP A 416 -16.41 -6.33 7.51
C ASP A 416 -15.24 -6.17 6.52
N ASP A 417 -15.21 -6.93 5.43
CA ASP A 417 -14.14 -6.77 4.43
C ASP A 417 -14.39 -5.55 3.52
N LEU A 418 -15.65 -5.27 3.19
CA LEU A 418 -16.03 -4.15 2.32
C LEU A 418 -17.33 -3.46 2.75
N MET A 419 -17.20 -2.22 3.22
CA MET A 419 -18.33 -1.34 3.50
C MET A 419 -18.83 -0.66 2.22
N GLU A 420 -19.91 -1.21 1.63
CA GLU A 420 -20.64 -0.62 0.50
C GLU A 420 -21.82 0.26 0.96
N SER A 421 -23.01 -0.31 1.24
CA SER A 421 -24.18 0.44 1.76
C SER A 421 -24.21 0.54 3.29
N GLY A 422 -23.55 -0.41 3.98
CA GLY A 422 -23.60 -0.58 5.44
C GLY A 422 -24.84 -1.28 5.98
N THR A 423 -25.75 -1.75 5.10
CA THR A 423 -27.00 -2.43 5.48
C THR A 423 -26.75 -3.67 6.35
N THR A 424 -25.77 -4.51 6.00
CA THR A 424 -25.39 -5.73 6.75
C THR A 424 -24.99 -5.40 8.18
N VAL A 425 -24.05 -4.47 8.35
CA VAL A 425 -23.53 -4.03 9.65
C VAL A 425 -24.65 -3.39 10.48
N LYS A 426 -25.51 -2.57 9.85
CA LYS A 426 -26.63 -1.90 10.50
C LYS A 426 -27.65 -2.86 11.07
N GLU A 427 -28.07 -3.84 10.28
CA GLU A 427 -29.05 -4.81 10.76
C GLU A 427 -28.45 -5.71 11.83
N PHE A 428 -27.16 -6.07 11.74
CA PHE A 428 -26.46 -6.78 12.80
C PHE A 428 -26.47 -5.98 14.12
N ILE A 429 -26.04 -4.72 14.10
CA ILE A 429 -26.00 -3.84 15.29
C ILE A 429 -27.40 -3.71 15.90
N LYS A 430 -28.42 -3.50 15.07
CA LYS A 430 -29.81 -3.40 15.51
C LYS A 430 -30.31 -4.67 16.18
N GLN A 431 -29.99 -5.86 15.64
CA GLN A 431 -30.36 -7.12 16.28
C GLN A 431 -29.59 -7.36 17.58
N MET A 432 -28.30 -7.01 17.61
CA MET A 432 -27.44 -7.12 18.80
C MET A 432 -28.01 -6.30 19.96
N TYR A 433 -28.25 -4.99 19.77
CA TYR A 433 -28.80 -4.13 20.83
C TYR A 433 -30.22 -4.50 21.28
N LYS A 434 -30.99 -5.24 20.47
CA LYS A 434 -32.29 -5.76 20.87
C LYS A 434 -32.20 -6.96 21.80
N LYS A 435 -31.09 -7.71 21.76
CA LYS A 435 -30.97 -9.03 22.40
C LYS A 435 -29.94 -9.07 23.52
N VAL A 436 -28.92 -8.22 23.51
CA VAL A 436 -27.81 -8.22 24.46
C VAL A 436 -27.39 -6.80 24.85
N LYS A 437 -26.67 -6.65 25.96
CA LYS A 437 -26.20 -5.36 26.50
C LYS A 437 -24.69 -5.19 26.37
N VAL A 438 -24.23 -4.74 25.22
CA VAL A 438 -22.81 -4.43 24.98
C VAL A 438 -22.41 -3.10 25.66
N LYS A 439 -21.14 -2.98 26.05
CA LYS A 439 -20.56 -1.76 26.63
C LYS A 439 -20.46 -0.65 25.57
N ASP A 440 -19.90 -0.99 24.42
CA ASP A 440 -19.88 -0.20 23.20
C ASP A 440 -19.64 -1.10 21.99
N HIS A 441 -19.77 -0.52 20.79
CA HIS A 441 -19.37 -1.19 19.56
C HIS A 441 -18.52 -0.26 18.70
N LYS A 442 -17.65 -0.87 17.89
CA LYS A 442 -16.88 -0.24 16.83
C LYS A 442 -16.98 -1.05 15.56
N VAL A 443 -16.91 -0.38 14.42
CA VAL A 443 -16.95 -1.01 13.10
C VAL A 443 -15.60 -0.84 12.41
N CYS A 444 -15.00 -1.95 12.00
CA CYS A 444 -13.81 -1.99 11.17
C CYS A 444 -14.15 -2.51 9.78
N THR A 445 -13.67 -1.80 8.77
CA THR A 445 -13.70 -2.26 7.39
C THR A 445 -12.34 -2.17 6.73
N LEU A 446 -11.96 -3.20 5.97
CA LEU A 446 -10.73 -3.15 5.19
C LEU A 446 -10.86 -2.13 4.05
N PHE A 447 -11.99 -2.14 3.35
CA PHE A 447 -12.27 -1.20 2.28
C PHE A 447 -13.63 -0.53 2.38
N THR A 448 -13.71 0.68 1.85
CA THR A 448 -15.00 1.33 1.65
C THR A 448 -15.11 1.95 0.27
N LYS A 449 -16.33 2.01 -0.27
CA LYS A 449 -16.62 2.64 -1.56
C LYS A 449 -17.18 4.06 -1.36
N PRO A 450 -16.95 4.97 -2.32
CA PRO A 450 -17.63 6.26 -2.39
C PRO A 450 -19.08 6.04 -2.81
N VAL A 451 -19.97 5.87 -1.84
CA VAL A 451 -21.42 5.80 -2.07
C VAL A 451 -22.08 7.13 -1.70
N PRO A 452 -22.99 7.67 -2.55
CA PRO A 452 -23.63 8.97 -2.31
C PRO A 452 -24.48 9.03 -1.03
N GLU A 453 -25.08 7.91 -0.62
CA GLU A 453 -25.95 7.82 0.56
C GLU A 453 -25.57 6.56 1.35
N ARG A 454 -24.84 6.73 2.46
CA ARG A 454 -24.69 5.65 3.45
C ARG A 454 -25.95 5.57 4.28
N GLU A 455 -26.33 4.37 4.70
CA GLU A 455 -27.51 4.12 5.52
C GLU A 455 -27.40 4.61 6.99
N GLY A 456 -26.63 5.66 7.24
CA GLY A 456 -26.41 6.24 8.56
C GLY A 456 -25.41 5.48 9.44
N ILE A 457 -24.58 4.60 8.85
CA ILE A 457 -23.47 3.93 9.54
C ILE A 457 -22.14 4.34 8.93
N GLU A 458 -21.23 4.76 9.81
CA GLU A 458 -19.84 5.02 9.49
C GLU A 458 -18.96 3.97 10.16
N SER A 459 -17.84 3.64 9.50
CA SER A 459 -16.84 2.76 10.10
C SER A 459 -15.89 3.57 10.98
N ASP A 460 -15.65 3.10 12.20
CA ASP A 460 -14.66 3.69 13.09
C ASP A 460 -13.23 3.43 12.63
N PHE A 461 -12.98 2.29 11.99
CA PHE A 461 -11.68 1.91 11.47
C PHE A 461 -11.77 1.59 9.98
N VAL A 462 -11.24 2.45 9.12
CA VAL A 462 -11.24 2.29 7.66
C VAL A 462 -9.82 2.04 7.16
N GLY A 463 -9.61 0.96 6.41
CA GLY A 463 -8.30 0.62 5.87
C GLY A 463 -7.90 1.48 4.68
N ALA A 464 -8.73 1.48 3.63
CA ALA A 464 -8.56 2.27 2.41
C ALA A 464 -9.88 2.42 1.63
N TRP A 465 -9.85 3.25 0.59
CA TRP A 465 -10.96 3.43 -0.34
C TRP A 465 -10.77 2.61 -1.62
N LEU A 466 -11.86 2.07 -2.15
CA LEU A 466 -11.91 1.45 -3.48
C LEU A 466 -12.82 2.25 -4.42
N PRO A 467 -12.52 2.28 -5.72
CA PRO A 467 -13.45 2.83 -6.69
C PRO A 467 -14.75 2.02 -6.74
N TYR A 468 -15.79 2.61 -7.31
CA TYR A 468 -17.10 1.96 -7.46
C TYR A 468 -17.08 0.93 -8.60
N VAL A 469 -16.36 -0.18 -8.38
CA VAL A 469 -16.23 -1.32 -9.29
C VAL A 469 -16.33 -2.64 -8.51
N TRP A 470 -16.61 -3.74 -9.21
CA TRP A 470 -16.53 -5.07 -8.60
C TRP A 470 -15.07 -5.49 -8.45
N VAL A 471 -14.69 -5.98 -7.27
CA VAL A 471 -13.32 -6.39 -6.94
C VAL A 471 -13.25 -7.86 -6.53
N VAL A 472 -12.11 -8.49 -6.78
CA VAL A 472 -11.79 -9.86 -6.37
C VAL A 472 -10.38 -9.94 -5.79
N GLY A 473 -10.09 -11.04 -5.12
CA GLY A 473 -8.78 -11.32 -4.53
C GLY A 473 -8.66 -10.85 -3.09
N TYR A 474 -7.65 -11.35 -2.39
CA TYR A 474 -7.40 -11.07 -0.98
C TYR A 474 -8.63 -11.27 -0.08
N GLY A 475 -9.35 -12.35 -0.30
CA GLY A 475 -10.60 -12.63 0.40
C GLY A 475 -11.85 -12.20 -0.35
N PHE A 476 -11.81 -11.19 -1.22
CA PHE A 476 -12.94 -10.83 -2.08
C PHE A 476 -13.20 -11.89 -3.15
N ASP A 477 -14.47 -12.15 -3.42
CA ASP A 477 -14.88 -13.19 -4.36
C ASP A 477 -15.75 -12.71 -5.52
N LEU A 478 -15.83 -13.57 -6.52
CA LEU A 478 -16.92 -13.60 -7.48
C LEU A 478 -17.52 -15.00 -7.43
N VAL A 479 -18.75 -15.11 -6.92
CA VAL A 479 -19.48 -16.39 -6.76
C VAL A 479 -18.61 -17.42 -6.03
N TYR A 480 -18.07 -17.03 -4.87
CA TYR A 480 -17.20 -17.83 -3.99
C TYR A 480 -15.84 -18.23 -4.59
N LYS A 481 -15.48 -17.71 -5.77
CA LYS A 481 -14.19 -17.99 -6.44
C LYS A 481 -13.24 -16.80 -6.36
N HIS A 482 -11.97 -17.05 -6.68
CA HIS A 482 -10.92 -16.03 -6.85
C HIS A 482 -10.47 -15.29 -5.57
N ARG A 483 -10.88 -15.74 -4.38
CA ARG A 483 -10.42 -15.18 -3.08
C ARG A 483 -8.90 -15.25 -2.89
N ASN A 484 -8.25 -16.23 -3.51
CA ASN A 484 -6.82 -16.54 -3.33
C ASN A 484 -5.86 -15.66 -4.16
N VAL A 485 -6.37 -14.77 -5.02
CA VAL A 485 -5.53 -13.81 -5.75
C VAL A 485 -4.82 -12.90 -4.74
N ASP A 486 -3.52 -12.73 -4.90
CA ASP A 486 -2.64 -11.95 -4.01
C ASP A 486 -2.62 -10.45 -4.36
N ALA A 487 -3.81 -9.93 -4.66
CA ALA A 487 -4.07 -8.53 -4.93
C ALA A 487 -5.56 -8.27 -4.71
N VAL A 488 -5.94 -7.00 -4.56
CA VAL A 488 -7.31 -6.54 -4.74
C VAL A 488 -7.38 -5.82 -6.08
N ALA A 489 -8.20 -6.36 -6.97
CA ALA A 489 -8.25 -5.91 -8.36
C ALA A 489 -9.66 -5.99 -8.92
N SER A 490 -9.93 -5.20 -9.96
CA SER A 490 -11.13 -5.38 -10.76
C SER A 490 -11.12 -6.75 -11.44
N ILE A 491 -12.29 -7.33 -11.67
CA ILE A 491 -12.40 -8.57 -12.45
C ILE A 491 -12.17 -8.29 -13.94
N ASN A 492 -11.39 -9.13 -14.60
CA ASN A 492 -11.24 -9.08 -16.05
C ASN A 492 -12.60 -9.42 -16.70
N PRO A 493 -13.13 -8.56 -17.60
CA PRO A 493 -14.46 -8.76 -18.18
C PRO A 493 -14.69 -10.12 -18.85
N LYS A 494 -13.62 -10.80 -19.29
CA LYS A 494 -13.70 -12.16 -19.85
C LYS A 494 -14.24 -13.19 -18.86
N PHE A 495 -14.12 -12.95 -17.55
CA PHE A 495 -14.54 -13.85 -16.47
C PHE A 495 -15.85 -13.43 -15.80
N LEU A 496 -16.48 -12.32 -16.21
CA LEU A 496 -17.77 -11.87 -15.66
C LEU A 496 -18.97 -12.71 -16.12
N LYS A 497 -18.82 -13.52 -17.17
CA LYS A 497 -19.92 -14.24 -17.85
C LYS A 497 -19.81 -15.77 -17.78
N SER A 498 -18.88 -16.31 -16.99
CA SER A 498 -18.58 -17.75 -16.94
C SER A 498 -19.19 -18.45 -15.73
#